data_AF-A0A0D2NT12-F1
#
_entry.id   AF-A0A0D2NT12-F1
#
_cell.length_a   1.000
_cell.length_b   1.000
_cell.length_c   1.000
_cell.angle_alpha   90.00
_cell.angle_beta   90.00
_cell.angle_gamma   90.00
#
_symmetry.space_group_name_H-M   'P 1'
#
loop_
_entity.id
_entity.type
_entity.pdbx_description
1 polymer ?
#
loop_
_entity_poly.entity_id
_entity_poly.type
_entity_poly.pdbx_seq_one_letter_code
_entity_poly.pdbx_strand_id
1 'polypeptide(L)'
;MELLDHMIECSNTPELSSARFDGSIFRSDMATLLGQPSFAHLKAADATLAATPEAAVAFLHQLAEGVRPLADQEAELLRRIKARDTKKQGAALHAWDLDYYTTIARTRGGATRPESAMPYLHLESVLSGLSTLLSQVMGIELQEEPVDWGNPGSDSSSSSSSSSSSSSSSSSRGGAEGWAPGVRRLGVVERDGGARLGTLYLDLLGRPGKLTGSVLFPIRCGRRLPDGSYQQPILALITPCGPSPDRLAFTWRELRTFVHEMGHAVHNMASRTHFQHLWGTRCAQDVVEIPSHLWEHFVTDHRAVSVIARHAASREPLPRALHSALLASHGAFPALDLQQQVEGQGGAPCLG
;
A
#
# COMPACT_ATOMS: atom_id res chain seq x y z
N MET A 1 -2.31 -29.08 26.96
CA MET A 1 -0.89 -29.40 27.26
C MET A 1 -0.33 -30.38 26.24
N GLU A 2 -1.06 -31.45 25.89
CA GLU A 2 -0.61 -32.45 24.90
C GLU A 2 -0.23 -31.90 23.50
N LEU A 3 -0.94 -30.90 22.97
CA LEU A 3 -0.59 -30.26 21.69
C LEU A 3 0.72 -29.46 21.75
N LEU A 4 1.03 -28.85 22.90
CA LEU A 4 2.24 -28.06 23.08
C LEU A 4 3.46 -28.97 23.26
N ASP A 5 3.29 -30.05 24.02
CA ASP A 5 4.34 -31.04 24.26
C ASP A 5 4.72 -31.78 22.96
N HIS A 6 3.75 -32.10 22.11
CA HIS A 6 4.01 -32.72 20.80
C HIS A 6 4.74 -31.77 19.83
N MET A 7 4.47 -30.47 19.88
CA MET A 7 5.20 -29.46 19.09
C MET A 7 6.64 -29.27 19.57
N ILE A 8 6.91 -29.45 20.87
CA ILE A 8 8.26 -29.33 21.45
C ILE A 8 9.09 -30.57 21.15
N GLU A 9 8.52 -31.78 21.21
CA GLU A 9 9.22 -33.02 20.87
C GLU A 9 9.69 -33.06 19.41
N CYS A 10 8.86 -32.57 18.47
CA CYS A 10 9.23 -32.47 17.06
C CYS A 10 10.37 -31.46 16.79
N SER A 11 10.67 -30.55 17.72
CA SER A 11 11.74 -29.55 17.53
C SER A 11 13.14 -30.04 17.92
N ASN A 12 13.25 -31.15 18.66
CA ASN A 12 14.51 -31.59 19.29
C ASN A 12 15.18 -32.80 18.62
N THR A 13 14.68 -33.31 17.50
CA THR A 13 15.32 -34.43 16.77
C THR A 13 16.38 -33.93 15.77
N PRO A 14 17.65 -34.39 15.84
CA PRO A 14 18.75 -33.86 15.01
C PRO A 14 18.69 -34.19 13.52
N GLU A 15 17.72 -35.00 13.06
CA GLU A 15 17.55 -35.38 11.66
C GLU A 15 16.90 -34.29 10.78
N LEU A 16 16.43 -33.20 11.37
CA LEU A 16 15.68 -32.13 10.68
C LEU A 16 16.55 -31.09 9.96
N SER A 17 17.82 -31.39 9.67
CA SER A 17 18.61 -30.52 8.76
C SER A 17 18.17 -30.68 7.29
N SER A 18 17.46 -31.77 6.95
CA SER A 18 16.83 -32.01 5.64
C SER A 18 15.33 -31.74 5.60
N ALA A 19 14.67 -31.50 6.74
CA ALA A 19 13.24 -31.22 6.85
C ALA A 19 12.90 -29.72 6.80
N ARG A 20 13.62 -28.98 5.95
CA ARG A 20 13.15 -27.65 5.52
C ARG A 20 12.02 -27.90 4.53
N PHE A 21 10.82 -27.47 4.91
CA PHE A 21 9.52 -27.61 4.24
C PHE A 21 8.64 -28.73 4.77
N ASP A 22 7.87 -28.42 5.80
CA ASP A 22 6.58 -29.07 5.94
C ASP A 22 5.41 -28.19 6.43
N GLY A 23 5.42 -26.93 5.98
CA GLY A 23 4.25 -26.07 6.13
C GLY A 23 3.03 -26.56 5.34
N SER A 24 3.24 -27.43 4.33
CA SER A 24 2.19 -28.06 3.54
C SER A 24 1.44 -29.15 4.30
N ILE A 25 2.14 -30.04 5.02
CA ILE A 25 1.47 -31.06 5.86
C ILE A 25 0.69 -30.36 6.97
N PHE A 26 1.27 -29.33 7.62
CA PHE A 26 0.54 -28.56 8.64
C PHE A 26 -0.75 -27.92 8.10
N ARG A 27 -0.72 -27.36 6.88
CA ARG A 27 -1.92 -26.76 6.25
C ARG A 27 -2.98 -27.81 5.91
N SER A 28 -2.55 -28.96 5.39
CA SER A 28 -3.43 -30.06 5.03
C SER A 28 -4.10 -30.68 6.26
N ASP A 29 -3.32 -30.94 7.30
CA ASP A 29 -3.80 -31.50 8.56
C ASP A 29 -4.76 -30.54 9.26
N MET A 30 -4.43 -29.24 9.30
CA MET A 30 -5.32 -28.22 9.86
C MET A 30 -6.66 -28.14 9.13
N ALA A 31 -6.66 -28.21 7.79
CA ALA A 31 -7.90 -28.24 7.02
C ALA A 31 -8.73 -29.48 7.36
N THR A 32 -8.08 -30.65 7.39
CA THR A 32 -8.72 -31.93 7.71
C THR A 32 -9.33 -31.91 9.12
N LEU A 33 -8.60 -31.42 10.12
CA LEU A 33 -9.06 -31.29 11.51
C LEU A 33 -10.26 -30.33 11.64
N LEU A 34 -10.34 -29.31 10.79
CA LEU A 34 -11.45 -28.35 10.74
C LEU A 34 -12.58 -28.81 9.79
N GLY A 35 -12.51 -30.04 9.27
CA GLY A 35 -13.54 -30.62 8.39
C GLY A 35 -13.58 -30.03 6.99
N GLN A 36 -12.52 -29.37 6.55
CA GLN A 36 -12.41 -28.76 5.22
C GLN A 36 -11.65 -29.67 4.25
N PRO A 37 -12.08 -29.77 2.97
CA PRO A 37 -11.43 -30.65 1.98
C PRO A 37 -9.96 -30.29 1.69
N SER A 38 -9.60 -29.02 1.83
CA SER A 38 -8.23 -28.54 1.67
C SER A 38 -8.04 -27.20 2.38
N PHE A 39 -6.78 -26.79 2.56
CA PHE A 39 -6.49 -25.48 3.13
C PHE A 39 -7.04 -24.32 2.28
N ALA A 40 -7.13 -24.50 0.96
CA ALA A 40 -7.74 -23.52 0.07
C ALA A 40 -9.24 -23.37 0.33
N HIS A 41 -9.96 -24.48 0.58
CA HIS A 41 -11.36 -24.43 1.00
C HIS A 41 -11.54 -23.74 2.35
N LEU A 42 -10.68 -24.06 3.32
CA LEU A 42 -10.66 -23.39 4.63
C LEU A 42 -10.50 -21.87 4.49
N LYS A 43 -9.56 -21.42 3.64
CA LYS A 43 -9.33 -19.97 3.44
C LYS A 43 -10.41 -19.27 2.64
N ALA A 44 -10.94 -19.93 1.60
CA ALA A 44 -11.98 -19.33 0.76
C ALA A 44 -13.29 -19.15 1.55
N ALA A 45 -13.62 -20.08 2.45
CA ALA A 45 -14.81 -19.98 3.28
C ALA A 45 -14.74 -18.83 4.31
N ASP A 46 -13.55 -18.58 4.88
CA ASP A 46 -13.40 -17.61 5.98
C ASP A 46 -13.20 -16.17 5.52
N ALA A 47 -12.61 -15.94 4.34
CA ALA A 47 -11.94 -14.66 4.08
C ALA A 47 -11.96 -14.17 2.62
N THR A 48 -12.77 -14.74 1.73
CA THR A 48 -12.84 -14.31 0.31
C THR A 48 -14.28 -14.24 -0.21
N LEU A 49 -14.54 -13.35 -1.17
CA LEU A 49 -15.76 -13.34 -1.99
C LEU A 49 -15.84 -14.53 -2.95
N ALA A 50 -14.69 -15.06 -3.38
CA ALA A 50 -14.67 -16.24 -4.23
C ALA A 50 -15.39 -17.45 -3.59
N ALA A 51 -15.44 -17.51 -2.26
CA ALA A 51 -16.11 -18.51 -1.41
C ALA A 51 -15.62 -19.96 -1.55
N THR A 52 -15.10 -20.35 -2.71
CA THR A 52 -14.56 -21.68 -3.03
C THR A 52 -13.31 -21.55 -3.91
N PRO A 53 -12.34 -22.49 -3.78
CA PRO A 53 -11.19 -22.51 -4.67
C PRO A 53 -11.56 -22.80 -6.13
N GLU A 54 -12.64 -23.55 -6.39
CA GLU A 54 -13.11 -23.85 -7.74
C GLU A 54 -13.58 -22.59 -8.46
N ALA A 55 -14.32 -21.72 -7.77
CA ALA A 55 -14.73 -20.43 -8.32
C ALA A 55 -13.51 -19.53 -8.61
N ALA A 56 -12.51 -19.52 -7.72
CA ALA A 56 -11.27 -18.77 -7.94
C ALA A 56 -10.51 -19.31 -9.17
N VAL A 57 -10.35 -20.62 -9.29
CA VAL A 57 -9.67 -21.26 -10.44
C VAL A 57 -10.43 -21.02 -11.74
N ALA A 58 -11.76 -21.12 -11.74
CA ALA A 58 -12.58 -20.84 -12.92
C ALA A 58 -12.43 -19.37 -13.38
N PHE A 59 -12.44 -18.42 -12.44
CA PHE A 59 -12.19 -17.02 -12.72
C PHE A 59 -10.80 -16.79 -13.33
N LEU A 60 -9.75 -17.38 -12.73
CA LEU A 60 -8.37 -17.28 -13.22
C LEU A 60 -8.23 -17.85 -14.64
N HIS A 61 -8.83 -19.01 -14.93
CA HIS A 61 -8.79 -19.58 -16.28
C HIS A 61 -9.49 -18.68 -17.31
N GLN A 62 -10.68 -18.16 -17.00
CA GLN A 62 -11.39 -17.24 -17.89
C GLN A 62 -10.58 -15.97 -18.15
N LEU A 63 -9.93 -15.43 -17.13
CA LEU A 63 -9.08 -14.24 -17.25
C LEU A 63 -7.85 -14.51 -18.12
N ALA A 64 -7.16 -15.63 -17.89
CA ALA A 64 -6.02 -16.06 -18.70
C ALA A 64 -6.41 -16.28 -20.17
N GLU A 65 -7.52 -16.95 -20.43
CA GLU A 65 -8.02 -17.17 -21.80
C GLU A 65 -8.36 -15.85 -22.49
N GLY A 66 -8.99 -14.92 -21.78
CA GLY A 66 -9.37 -13.61 -22.32
C GLY A 66 -8.17 -12.72 -22.67
N VAL A 67 -7.09 -12.77 -21.88
CA VAL A 67 -5.91 -11.90 -22.06
C VAL A 67 -4.84 -12.52 -22.97
N ARG A 68 -4.83 -13.85 -23.14
CA ARG A 68 -3.81 -14.58 -23.91
C ARG A 68 -3.51 -14.01 -25.30
N PRO A 69 -4.51 -13.64 -26.15
CA PRO A 69 -4.22 -13.09 -27.47
C PRO A 69 -3.41 -11.78 -27.45
N LEU A 70 -3.60 -10.95 -26.41
CA LEU A 70 -2.83 -9.72 -26.23
C LEU A 70 -1.45 -10.02 -25.65
N ALA A 71 -1.36 -10.95 -24.69
CA ALA A 71 -0.10 -11.39 -24.11
C ALA A 71 0.83 -12.01 -25.17
N ASP A 72 0.28 -12.77 -26.13
CA ASP A 72 1.05 -13.35 -27.24
C ASP A 72 1.61 -12.30 -28.19
N GLN A 73 0.85 -11.23 -28.48
CA GLN A 73 1.31 -10.09 -29.28
C GLN A 73 2.45 -9.34 -28.59
N GLU A 74 2.31 -9.12 -27.29
CA GLU A 74 3.31 -8.50 -26.44
C GLU A 74 4.59 -9.35 -26.34
N ALA A 75 4.46 -10.67 -26.13
CA ALA A 75 5.57 -11.60 -26.10
C ALA A 75 6.31 -11.66 -27.45
N GLU A 76 5.59 -11.58 -28.57
CA GLU A 76 6.19 -11.55 -29.90
C GLU A 76 7.01 -10.27 -30.14
N LEU A 77 6.56 -9.12 -29.61
CA LEU A 77 7.38 -7.91 -29.62
C LEU A 77 8.71 -8.12 -28.87
N LEU A 78 8.66 -8.75 -27.70
CA LEU A 78 9.88 -9.07 -26.92
C LEU A 78 10.78 -10.08 -27.64
N ARG A 79 10.24 -11.11 -28.29
CA ARG A 79 11.01 -12.07 -29.11
C ARG A 79 11.75 -11.36 -30.25
N ARG A 80 11.12 -10.39 -30.91
CA ARG A 80 11.77 -9.58 -31.95
C ARG A 80 12.91 -8.73 -31.42
N ILE A 81 12.75 -8.14 -30.23
CA ILE A 81 13.80 -7.37 -29.56
C ILE A 81 14.96 -8.30 -29.20
N LYS A 82 14.68 -9.45 -28.59
CA LYS A 82 15.67 -10.48 -28.25
C LYS A 82 16.43 -10.96 -29.49
N ALA A 83 15.72 -11.32 -30.56
CA ALA A 83 16.33 -11.82 -31.79
C ALA A 83 17.32 -10.83 -32.42
N ARG A 84 17.02 -9.52 -32.34
CA ARG A 84 17.93 -8.46 -32.79
C ARG A 84 19.16 -8.36 -31.89
N ASP A 85 18.97 -8.37 -30.57
CA ASP A 85 20.06 -8.21 -29.61
C ASP A 85 21.00 -9.42 -29.61
N THR A 86 20.48 -10.65 -29.75
CA THR A 86 21.27 -11.88 -29.81
C THR A 86 21.71 -12.26 -31.22
N LYS A 87 21.29 -11.50 -32.24
CA LYS A 87 21.50 -11.83 -33.67
C LYS A 87 21.06 -13.26 -34.04
N LYS A 88 20.06 -13.80 -33.34
CA LYS A 88 19.54 -15.16 -33.52
C LYS A 88 18.05 -15.08 -33.83
N GLN A 89 17.68 -15.43 -35.06
CA GLN A 89 16.29 -15.46 -35.48
C GLN A 89 15.56 -16.61 -34.78
N GLY A 90 14.31 -16.38 -34.34
CA GLY A 90 13.54 -17.38 -33.60
C GLY A 90 14.08 -17.67 -32.19
N ALA A 91 14.79 -16.73 -31.55
CA ALA A 91 15.20 -16.90 -30.17
C ALA A 91 13.96 -17.04 -29.26
N ALA A 92 13.88 -18.17 -28.54
CA ALA A 92 12.85 -18.40 -27.53
C ALA A 92 12.94 -17.36 -26.42
N LEU A 93 11.79 -16.92 -25.90
CA LEU A 93 11.71 -16.02 -24.74
C LEU A 93 11.58 -16.87 -23.48
N HIS A 94 12.50 -16.68 -22.52
CA HIS A 94 12.50 -17.39 -21.25
C HIS A 94 12.10 -16.47 -20.10
N ALA A 95 11.78 -17.05 -18.94
CA ALA A 95 11.33 -16.29 -17.78
C ALA A 95 12.32 -15.18 -17.33
N TRP A 96 13.62 -15.46 -17.36
CA TRP A 96 14.66 -14.48 -17.00
C TRP A 96 14.87 -13.37 -18.04
N ASP A 97 14.28 -13.50 -19.23
CA ASP A 97 14.38 -12.49 -20.30
C ASP A 97 13.33 -11.38 -20.17
N LEU A 98 12.23 -11.65 -19.45
CA LEU A 98 11.04 -10.80 -19.44
C LEU A 98 11.33 -9.40 -18.89
N ASP A 99 11.84 -9.30 -17.66
CA ASP A 99 12.16 -8.02 -17.03
C ASP A 99 13.20 -7.22 -17.83
N TYR A 100 14.18 -7.92 -18.41
CA TYR A 100 15.22 -7.31 -19.22
C TYR A 100 14.66 -6.70 -20.50
N TYR A 101 13.93 -7.47 -21.31
CA TYR A 101 13.44 -6.99 -22.60
C TYR A 101 12.24 -6.06 -22.49
N THR A 102 11.39 -6.19 -21.47
CA THR A 102 10.35 -5.19 -21.19
C THR A 102 10.97 -3.83 -20.84
N THR A 103 12.04 -3.81 -20.05
CA THR A 103 12.80 -2.59 -19.73
C THR A 103 13.46 -1.98 -20.97
N ILE A 104 14.06 -2.81 -21.83
CA ILE A 104 14.63 -2.34 -23.11
C ILE A 104 13.54 -1.77 -24.01
N ALA A 105 12.41 -2.45 -24.15
CA ALA A 105 11.30 -2.01 -24.98
C ALA A 105 10.76 -0.65 -24.52
N ARG A 106 10.57 -0.49 -23.19
CA ARG A 106 10.20 0.80 -22.58
C ARG A 106 11.24 1.88 -22.93
N THR A 107 12.51 1.59 -22.69
CA THR A 107 13.60 2.57 -22.91
C THR A 107 13.74 2.96 -24.39
N ARG A 108 13.67 2.00 -25.32
CA ARG A 108 13.75 2.24 -26.78
C ARG A 108 12.51 2.97 -27.32
N GLY A 109 11.35 2.74 -26.72
CA GLY A 109 10.11 3.45 -27.02
C GLY A 109 10.07 4.90 -26.51
N GLY A 110 11.15 5.38 -25.87
CA GLY A 110 11.19 6.72 -25.30
C GLY A 110 10.37 6.84 -24.02
N ALA A 111 10.31 5.78 -23.20
CA ALA A 111 9.60 5.82 -21.93
C ALA A 111 10.04 7.03 -21.09
N THR A 112 9.04 7.76 -20.62
CA THR A 112 9.24 8.91 -19.76
C THR A 112 9.69 8.44 -18.39
N ARG A 113 10.75 9.07 -17.90
CA ARG A 113 11.31 8.79 -16.58
C ARG A 113 10.32 9.21 -15.49
N PRO A 114 10.06 8.38 -14.46
CA PRO A 114 9.18 8.74 -13.35
C PRO A 114 9.55 10.06 -12.65
N GLU A 115 10.85 10.41 -12.66
CA GLU A 115 11.41 11.62 -12.06
C GLU A 115 11.00 12.89 -12.82
N SER A 116 10.61 12.80 -14.10
CA SER A 116 10.19 13.95 -14.91
C SER A 116 8.96 14.67 -14.34
N ALA A 117 8.16 14.00 -13.51
CA ALA A 117 7.00 14.58 -12.85
C ALA A 117 7.33 15.31 -11.53
N MET A 118 8.51 15.09 -10.94
CA MET A 118 8.85 15.59 -9.59
C MET A 118 8.63 17.09 -9.36
N PRO A 119 8.89 18.00 -10.32
CA PRO A 119 8.60 19.43 -10.14
C PRO A 119 7.13 19.76 -9.84
N TYR A 120 6.21 18.86 -10.20
CA TYR A 120 4.77 18.96 -9.98
C TYR A 120 4.29 18.19 -8.75
N LEU A 121 5.14 17.38 -8.13
CA LEU A 121 4.79 16.39 -7.11
C LEU A 121 5.45 16.68 -5.76
N HIS A 122 5.62 17.96 -5.44
CA HIS A 122 6.05 18.38 -4.11
C HIS A 122 5.01 18.01 -3.07
N LEU A 123 5.46 17.58 -1.90
CA LEU A 123 4.60 17.05 -0.83
C LEU A 123 3.42 17.98 -0.49
N GLU A 124 3.67 19.27 -0.30
CA GLU A 124 2.60 20.23 0.03
C GLU A 124 1.55 20.37 -1.07
N SER A 125 1.98 20.40 -2.34
CA SER A 125 1.05 20.43 -3.48
C SER A 125 0.19 19.16 -3.52
N VAL A 126 0.83 18.00 -3.31
CA VAL A 126 0.16 16.70 -3.33
C VAL A 126 -0.83 16.56 -2.18
N LEU A 127 -0.46 16.89 -0.94
CA LEU A 127 -1.36 16.82 0.22
C LEU A 127 -2.53 17.80 0.08
N SER A 128 -2.28 19.03 -0.36
CA SER A 128 -3.33 20.03 -0.58
C SER A 128 -4.30 19.58 -1.69
N GLY A 129 -3.78 19.08 -2.81
CA GLY A 129 -4.60 18.60 -3.91
C GLY A 129 -5.37 17.33 -3.57
N LEU A 130 -4.78 16.40 -2.82
CA LEU A 130 -5.49 15.23 -2.28
C LEU A 130 -6.59 15.64 -1.30
N SER A 131 -6.32 16.56 -0.38
CA SER A 131 -7.34 17.10 0.54
C SER A 131 -8.50 17.73 -0.24
N THR A 132 -8.21 18.46 -1.32
CA THR A 132 -9.23 19.03 -2.22
C THR A 132 -10.07 17.94 -2.88
N LEU A 133 -9.42 16.90 -3.44
CA LEU A 133 -10.10 15.80 -4.09
C LEU A 133 -10.96 14.99 -3.11
N LEU A 134 -10.43 14.70 -1.93
CA LEU A 134 -11.13 14.03 -0.83
C LEU A 134 -12.33 14.84 -0.34
N SER A 135 -12.20 16.15 -0.22
CA SER A 135 -13.28 17.03 0.22
C SER A 135 -14.43 17.07 -0.79
N GLN A 136 -14.11 17.00 -2.09
CA GLN A 136 -15.09 16.97 -3.17
C GLN A 136 -15.79 15.61 -3.32
N VAL A 137 -15.04 14.51 -3.24
CA VAL A 137 -15.56 13.16 -3.50
C VAL A 137 -16.18 12.54 -2.24
N MET A 138 -15.56 12.76 -1.08
CA MET A 138 -15.91 12.07 0.17
C MET A 138 -16.37 13.01 1.28
N GLY A 139 -16.26 14.34 1.10
CA GLY A 139 -16.55 15.29 2.18
C GLY A 139 -15.55 15.21 3.34
N ILE A 140 -14.30 14.81 3.05
CA ILE A 140 -13.23 14.66 4.05
C ILE A 140 -12.13 15.68 3.79
N GLU A 141 -11.63 16.32 4.85
CA GLU A 141 -10.49 17.22 4.80
C GLU A 141 -9.33 16.73 5.65
N LEU A 142 -8.12 16.96 5.15
CA LEU A 142 -6.88 16.73 5.87
C LEU A 142 -6.38 18.06 6.44
N GLN A 143 -6.24 18.13 7.75
CA GLN A 143 -5.75 19.31 8.47
C GLN A 143 -4.43 18.98 9.15
N GLU A 144 -3.38 19.73 8.87
CA GLU A 144 -2.10 19.51 9.55
C GLU A 144 -2.13 20.03 10.98
N GLU A 145 -1.60 19.23 11.90
CA GLU A 145 -1.59 19.50 13.33
C GLU A 145 -0.18 19.29 13.89
N PRO A 146 0.23 20.05 14.92
CA PRO A 146 1.52 19.81 15.56
C PRO A 146 1.55 18.41 16.18
N VAL A 147 2.71 17.76 16.10
CA VAL A 147 2.99 16.53 16.85
C VAL A 147 3.39 16.92 18.27
N ASP A 148 2.78 16.31 19.28
CA ASP A 148 3.20 16.50 20.66
C ASP A 148 4.49 15.70 20.92
N TRP A 149 5.65 16.36 20.98
CA TRP A 149 6.93 15.70 21.26
C TRP A 149 7.23 15.55 22.76
N GLY A 150 6.27 15.91 23.64
CA GLY A 150 6.51 16.06 25.06
C GLY A 150 7.43 17.24 25.37
N ASN A 151 7.44 17.70 26.63
CA ASN A 151 8.38 18.72 27.06
C ASN A 151 9.79 18.11 27.22
N PRO A 152 10.82 18.59 26.50
CA PRO A 152 12.20 18.16 26.71
C PRO A 152 12.84 18.71 28.00
N GLY A 153 12.06 19.39 28.87
CA GLY A 153 12.58 20.24 29.95
C GLY A 153 12.36 19.76 31.38
N SER A 154 11.92 18.52 31.63
CA SER A 154 11.82 18.00 33.00
C SER A 154 13.00 17.11 33.39
N ASP A 155 14.22 17.56 33.08
CA ASP A 155 15.37 17.10 33.85
C ASP A 155 15.29 17.76 35.23
N SER A 156 15.07 16.92 36.22
CA SER A 156 15.11 17.23 37.64
C SER A 156 16.43 17.91 38.01
N SER A 157 16.44 19.23 38.01
CA SER A 157 17.31 20.04 38.86
C SER A 157 16.42 20.77 39.86
N SER A 158 16.27 20.12 41.01
CA SER A 158 15.66 20.70 42.20
C SER A 158 16.55 21.81 42.75
N SER A 159 16.09 23.06 42.64
CA SER A 159 16.35 24.10 43.63
C SER A 159 15.20 25.10 43.67
N SER A 160 14.24 24.76 44.54
CA SER A 160 13.37 25.66 45.33
C SER A 160 13.30 27.13 44.94
N SER A 161 12.10 27.59 44.59
CA SER A 161 11.40 28.60 45.40
C SER A 161 9.92 28.70 45.01
N SER A 162 9.12 28.77 46.06
CA SER A 162 7.67 28.80 46.13
C SER A 162 7.03 30.01 45.43
N SER A 163 5.93 29.77 44.72
CA SER A 163 4.72 30.61 44.84
C SER A 163 3.50 29.87 44.28
N SER A 164 2.47 29.83 45.11
CA SER A 164 1.20 29.16 44.93
C SER A 164 0.27 29.93 44.00
N SER A 165 -0.22 29.28 42.96
CA SER A 165 -1.53 29.60 42.37
C SER A 165 -2.18 28.29 41.89
N SER A 166 -3.31 27.96 42.51
CA SER A 166 -4.09 26.78 42.25
C SER A 166 -4.98 27.00 41.04
N SER A 167 -4.55 26.51 39.89
CA SER A 167 -5.42 26.16 38.76
C SER A 167 -5.30 24.66 38.55
N SER A 168 -6.42 23.96 38.72
CA SER A 168 -6.53 22.51 38.54
C SER A 168 -6.45 22.16 37.05
N SER A 169 -5.29 22.35 36.43
CA SER A 169 -4.97 21.71 35.16
C SER A 169 -4.55 20.27 35.51
N SER A 170 -5.38 19.32 35.10
CA SER A 170 -5.00 17.91 35.10
C SER A 170 -3.77 17.77 34.19
N SER A 171 -2.59 17.81 34.79
CA SER A 171 -1.32 17.58 34.14
C SER A 171 -1.26 16.11 33.73
N SER A 172 -1.82 15.81 32.55
CA SER A 172 -1.54 14.54 31.90
C SER A 172 -0.03 14.48 31.71
N ARG A 173 0.60 13.50 32.34
CA ARG A 173 1.97 13.07 32.06
C ARG A 173 2.03 12.52 30.62
N GLY A 174 1.88 13.41 29.64
CA GLY A 174 1.85 13.10 28.22
C GLY A 174 3.25 12.69 27.78
N GLY A 175 3.43 11.41 27.47
CA GLY A 175 4.58 10.96 26.70
C GLY A 175 4.53 11.55 25.29
N ALA A 176 5.69 11.71 24.67
CA ALA A 176 5.80 12.12 23.27
C ALA A 176 4.94 11.22 22.36
N GLU A 177 4.14 11.83 21.50
CA GLU A 177 3.24 11.22 20.51
C GLU A 177 4.00 10.74 19.27
N GLY A 178 5.14 11.35 18.95
CA GLY A 178 5.94 11.04 17.76
C GLY A 178 7.10 10.07 18.01
N TRP A 179 7.46 9.27 16.99
CA TRP A 179 8.54 8.27 17.05
C TRP A 179 9.82 8.64 16.27
N ALA A 180 9.77 9.64 15.38
CA ALA A 180 10.94 10.08 14.61
C ALA A 180 10.80 11.52 14.08
N PRO A 181 11.89 12.30 13.99
CA PRO A 181 11.86 13.61 13.36
C PRO A 181 11.28 13.56 11.94
N GLY A 182 10.45 14.54 11.60
CA GLY A 182 9.79 14.65 10.30
C GLY A 182 8.52 13.80 10.12
N VAL A 183 8.08 13.07 11.16
CA VAL A 183 6.71 12.53 11.19
C VAL A 183 5.73 13.70 11.24
N ARG A 184 4.78 13.71 10.31
CA ARG A 184 3.70 14.71 10.26
C ARG A 184 2.42 14.11 10.81
N ARG A 185 1.60 14.93 11.47
CA ARG A 185 0.30 14.54 12.01
C ARG A 185 -0.80 15.29 11.27
N LEU A 186 -1.74 14.54 10.75
CA LEU A 186 -2.92 15.04 10.05
C LEU A 186 -4.17 14.67 10.84
N GLY A 187 -4.98 15.67 11.14
CA GLY A 187 -6.37 15.50 11.48
C GLY A 187 -7.20 15.21 10.26
N VAL A 188 -7.99 14.14 10.33
CA VAL A 188 -8.97 13.80 9.31
C VAL A 188 -10.33 14.21 9.83
N VAL A 189 -10.97 15.17 9.17
CA VAL A 189 -12.25 15.75 9.61
C VAL A 189 -13.26 15.74 8.47
N GLU A 190 -14.54 15.82 8.79
CA GLU A 190 -15.56 16.14 7.80
C GLU A 190 -15.41 17.59 7.33
N ARG A 191 -15.78 17.82 6.07
CA ARG A 191 -15.81 19.15 5.44
C ARG A 191 -16.62 20.14 6.27
N ASP A 192 -16.32 21.43 6.09
CA ASP A 192 -17.06 22.54 6.70
C ASP A 192 -16.97 22.56 8.24
N GLY A 193 -15.89 22.01 8.79
CA GLY A 193 -15.65 21.96 10.24
C GLY A 193 -16.48 20.91 10.97
N GLY A 194 -16.88 19.84 10.27
CA GLY A 194 -17.68 18.75 10.84
C GLY A 194 -16.89 17.86 11.81
N ALA A 195 -17.38 16.64 12.03
CA ALA A 195 -16.83 15.77 13.07
C ALA A 195 -15.40 15.32 12.75
N ARG A 196 -14.60 15.12 13.80
CA ARG A 196 -13.30 14.45 13.71
C ARG A 196 -13.51 12.98 13.35
N LEU A 197 -12.90 12.55 12.25
CA LEU A 197 -12.99 11.18 11.73
C LEU A 197 -11.82 10.29 12.18
N GLY A 198 -10.68 10.87 12.56
CA GLY A 198 -9.50 10.15 13.03
C GLY A 198 -8.21 10.94 12.91
N THR A 199 -7.09 10.30 13.18
CA THR A 199 -5.74 10.88 13.05
C THR A 199 -4.89 10.02 12.12
N LEU A 200 -4.18 10.65 11.20
CA LEU A 200 -3.26 10.02 10.27
C LEU A 200 -1.86 10.60 10.47
N TYR A 201 -0.88 9.76 10.80
CA TYR A 201 0.52 10.15 10.76
C TYR A 201 1.13 9.79 9.41
N LEU A 202 1.99 10.68 8.90
CA LEU A 202 2.78 10.44 7.71
C LEU A 202 4.26 10.35 8.10
N ASP A 203 4.87 9.19 7.88
CA ASP A 203 6.29 8.97 8.08
C ASP A 203 6.98 8.86 6.71
N LEU A 204 7.50 9.99 6.23
CA LEU A 204 7.92 10.18 4.84
C LEU A 204 9.43 10.05 4.62
N LEU A 205 10.22 10.37 5.64
CA LEU A 205 11.69 10.47 5.53
C LEU A 205 12.35 9.10 5.62
N GLY A 206 13.31 8.82 4.74
CA GLY A 206 14.18 7.66 4.86
C GLY A 206 15.14 7.81 6.04
N ARG A 207 15.34 6.73 6.81
CA ARG A 207 16.33 6.67 7.90
C ARG A 207 16.79 5.22 8.14
N PRO A 208 18.01 4.99 8.67
CA PRO A 208 18.47 3.64 9.02
C PRO A 208 17.48 2.91 9.94
N GLY A 209 17.22 1.63 9.65
CA GLY A 209 16.31 0.80 10.44
C GLY A 209 14.80 1.06 10.24
N LYS A 210 14.41 2.07 9.45
CA LYS A 210 13.00 2.25 9.04
C LYS A 210 12.60 1.19 8.02
N LEU A 211 11.36 0.72 8.12
CA LEU A 211 10.75 -0.15 7.12
C LEU A 211 10.89 0.42 5.71
N THR A 212 11.28 -0.43 4.76
CA THR A 212 11.36 -0.08 3.35
C THR A 212 10.02 -0.34 2.66
N GLY A 213 9.70 0.48 1.66
CA GLY A 213 8.42 0.41 0.96
C GLY A 213 7.35 1.30 1.58
N SER A 214 6.11 1.09 1.13
CA SER A 214 4.96 1.85 1.61
C SER A 214 3.95 0.91 2.24
N VAL A 215 3.36 1.34 3.35
CA VAL A 215 2.37 0.57 4.10
C VAL A 215 1.59 1.47 5.05
N LEU A 216 0.31 1.16 5.24
CA LEU A 216 -0.55 1.74 6.25
C LEU A 216 -0.72 0.81 7.46
N PHE A 217 -0.44 1.33 8.66
CA PHE A 217 -0.67 0.64 9.93
C PHE A 217 -1.84 1.26 10.72
N PRO A 218 -2.85 0.49 11.08
CA PRO A 218 -3.80 0.89 12.11
C PRO A 218 -3.19 0.78 13.50
N ILE A 219 -2.87 1.93 14.12
CA ILE A 219 -2.41 2.01 15.50
C ILE A 219 -3.59 1.79 16.46
N ARG A 220 -4.72 2.43 16.15
CA ARG A 220 -5.97 2.28 16.89
C ARG A 220 -7.14 2.14 15.92
N CYS A 221 -7.93 1.10 16.11
CA CYS A 221 -9.13 0.85 15.31
C CYS A 221 -10.32 1.70 15.78
N GLY A 222 -11.23 2.01 14.86
CA GLY A 222 -12.52 2.60 15.17
C GLY A 222 -13.47 1.58 15.82
N ARG A 223 -14.27 2.01 16.78
CA ARG A 223 -15.34 1.20 17.40
C ARG A 223 -16.30 2.06 18.20
N ARG A 224 -17.49 1.54 18.50
CA ARG A 224 -18.38 2.14 19.50
C ARG A 224 -17.98 1.68 20.91
N LEU A 225 -18.02 2.60 21.86
CA LEU A 225 -17.74 2.34 23.27
C LEU A 225 -19.04 2.03 24.05
N PRO A 226 -18.96 1.40 25.24
CA PRO A 226 -20.14 1.05 26.03
C PRO A 226 -21.00 2.25 26.45
N ASP A 227 -20.38 3.43 26.60
CA ASP A 227 -21.06 4.69 26.91
C ASP A 227 -21.80 5.31 25.69
N GLY A 228 -21.75 4.64 24.54
CA GLY A 228 -22.38 5.05 23.29
C GLY A 228 -21.51 5.95 22.40
N SER A 229 -20.38 6.47 22.91
CA SER A 229 -19.44 7.31 22.15
C SER A 229 -18.65 6.50 21.11
N TYR A 230 -18.00 7.18 20.17
CA TYR A 230 -17.19 6.53 19.12
C TYR A 230 -15.70 6.76 19.35
N GLN A 231 -14.93 5.68 19.43
CA GLN A 231 -13.47 5.71 19.49
C GLN A 231 -12.93 6.03 18.10
N GLN A 232 -12.30 7.19 17.94
CA GLN A 232 -11.72 7.59 16.65
C GLN A 232 -10.44 6.77 16.33
N PRO A 233 -10.26 6.35 15.08
CA PRO A 233 -9.07 5.61 14.67
C PRO A 233 -7.81 6.47 14.63
N ILE A 234 -6.67 5.79 14.73
CA ILE A 234 -5.33 6.35 14.59
C ILE A 234 -4.56 5.47 13.59
N LEU A 235 -4.04 6.08 12.54
CA LEU A 235 -3.32 5.41 11.46
C LEU A 235 -1.91 5.99 11.31
N ALA A 236 -0.97 5.17 10.85
CA ALA A 236 0.35 5.62 10.42
C ALA A 236 0.64 5.10 9.01
N LEU A 237 0.84 6.02 8.07
CA LEU A 237 1.27 5.72 6.71
C LEU A 237 2.78 5.93 6.62
N ILE A 238 3.48 4.83 6.36
CA ILE A 238 4.91 4.82 6.09
C ILE A 238 5.08 4.80 4.58
N THR A 239 5.78 5.77 4.00
CA THR A 239 6.12 5.78 2.57
C THR A 239 7.41 6.55 2.38
N PRO A 240 8.29 6.19 1.44
CA PRO A 240 9.35 7.09 1.02
C PRO A 240 8.77 8.28 0.25
N CYS A 241 9.33 9.47 0.48
CA CYS A 241 9.08 10.66 -0.34
C CYS A 241 10.37 11.44 -0.54
N GLY A 242 10.75 11.69 -1.79
CA GLY A 242 11.84 12.59 -2.14
C GLY A 242 13.24 11.96 -2.09
N PRO A 243 14.19 12.54 -2.84
CA PRO A 243 15.59 12.12 -2.84
C PRO A 243 16.34 12.59 -1.58
N SER A 244 15.82 13.60 -0.86
CA SER A 244 16.44 14.17 0.33
C SER A 244 15.40 14.77 1.29
N PRO A 245 15.75 14.93 2.59
CA PRO A 245 14.89 15.59 3.57
C PRO A 245 14.50 17.03 3.22
N ASP A 246 15.37 17.77 2.51
CA ASP A 246 15.16 19.18 2.17
C ASP A 246 14.24 19.38 0.96
N ARG A 247 13.96 18.32 0.19
CA ARG A 247 13.12 18.38 -1.01
C ARG A 247 12.23 17.14 -1.11
N LEU A 248 11.13 17.16 -0.37
CA LEU A 248 10.11 16.13 -0.41
C LEU A 248 9.26 16.28 -1.68
N ALA A 249 9.63 15.53 -2.71
CA ALA A 249 8.90 15.44 -3.97
C ALA A 249 8.83 13.98 -4.42
N PHE A 250 7.64 13.52 -4.77
CA PHE A 250 7.44 12.16 -5.23
C PHE A 250 7.90 12.00 -6.68
N THR A 251 8.54 10.89 -7.00
CA THR A 251 8.52 10.38 -8.38
C THR A 251 7.09 9.96 -8.75
N TRP A 252 6.79 9.82 -10.05
CA TRP A 252 5.48 9.34 -10.49
C TRP A 252 5.09 7.99 -9.87
N ARG A 253 6.08 7.09 -9.68
CA ARG A 253 5.86 5.78 -9.05
C ARG A 253 5.51 5.92 -7.58
N GLU A 254 6.25 6.73 -6.83
CA GLU A 254 5.99 6.96 -5.41
C GLU A 254 4.65 7.67 -5.18
N LEU A 255 4.26 8.62 -6.04
CA LEU A 255 2.95 9.26 -5.96
C LEU A 255 1.83 8.22 -6.04
N ARG A 256 1.90 7.31 -7.02
CA ARG A 256 0.89 6.26 -7.18
C ARG A 256 0.81 5.36 -5.96
N THR A 257 1.96 4.92 -5.45
CA THR A 257 1.99 4.13 -4.22
C THR A 257 1.45 4.91 -3.02
N PHE A 258 1.80 6.18 -2.88
CA PHE A 258 1.27 7.03 -1.81
C PHE A 258 -0.25 7.16 -1.88
N VAL A 259 -0.80 7.35 -3.09
CA VAL A 259 -2.26 7.43 -3.30
C VAL A 259 -2.95 6.08 -3.07
N HIS A 260 -2.31 4.96 -3.40
CA HIS A 260 -2.77 3.63 -3.05
C HIS A 260 -2.90 3.46 -1.53
N GLU A 261 -1.85 3.78 -0.76
CA GLU A 261 -1.89 3.72 0.71
C GLU A 261 -2.88 4.72 1.32
N MET A 262 -3.03 5.89 0.70
CA MET A 262 -4.07 6.84 1.09
C MET A 262 -5.48 6.26 0.88
N GLY A 263 -5.68 5.42 -0.13
CA GLY A 263 -6.94 4.72 -0.34
C GLY A 263 -7.29 3.77 0.82
N HIS A 264 -6.32 3.01 1.34
CA HIS A 264 -6.51 2.27 2.58
C HIS A 264 -6.80 3.20 3.76
N ALA A 265 -6.14 4.36 3.85
CA ALA A 265 -6.36 5.31 4.94
C ALA A 265 -7.80 5.84 4.91
N VAL A 266 -8.28 6.22 3.74
CA VAL A 266 -9.67 6.68 3.52
C VAL A 266 -10.66 5.57 3.86
N HIS A 267 -10.42 4.33 3.42
CA HIS A 267 -11.28 3.19 3.75
C HIS A 267 -11.41 3.00 5.28
N ASN A 268 -10.28 3.07 6.00
CA ASN A 268 -10.27 3.00 7.46
C ASN A 268 -10.99 4.20 8.11
N MET A 269 -10.74 5.42 7.64
CA MET A 269 -11.34 6.64 8.18
C MET A 269 -12.84 6.74 7.94
N ALA A 270 -13.34 6.24 6.82
CA ALA A 270 -14.77 6.21 6.49
C ALA A 270 -15.54 5.11 7.23
N SER A 271 -14.86 4.08 7.75
CA SER A 271 -15.51 2.95 8.41
C SER A 271 -16.07 3.32 9.79
N ARG A 272 -17.36 3.03 10.01
CA ARG A 272 -18.10 3.28 11.26
C ARG A 272 -18.77 2.00 11.75
N THR A 273 -18.06 1.21 12.55
CA THR A 273 -18.56 -0.09 13.03
C THR A 273 -18.71 -0.11 14.55
N HIS A 274 -19.60 -0.96 15.05
CA HIS A 274 -19.72 -1.18 16.49
C HIS A 274 -18.47 -1.88 17.04
N PHE A 275 -17.96 -2.87 16.31
CA PHE A 275 -16.85 -3.70 16.75
C PHE A 275 -15.57 -3.43 15.96
N GLN A 276 -14.45 -3.32 16.68
CA GLN A 276 -13.14 -3.09 16.09
C GLN A 276 -12.68 -4.18 15.12
N HIS A 277 -13.16 -5.42 15.28
CA HIS A 277 -12.75 -6.55 14.43
C HIS A 277 -13.39 -6.51 13.04
N LEU A 278 -14.43 -5.67 12.85
CA LEU A 278 -15.09 -5.43 11.56
C LEU A 278 -14.72 -4.06 10.97
N TRP A 279 -13.84 -3.31 11.64
CA TRP A 279 -13.53 -1.93 11.26
C TRP A 279 -12.48 -1.86 10.16
N GLY A 280 -12.69 -0.93 9.23
CA GLY A 280 -11.72 -0.54 8.21
C GLY A 280 -11.38 -1.68 7.25
N THR A 281 -10.08 -1.91 7.03
CA THR A 281 -9.58 -2.93 6.10
C THR A 281 -9.73 -4.38 6.60
N ARG A 282 -10.40 -4.61 7.74
CA ARG A 282 -10.76 -5.95 8.23
C ARG A 282 -12.00 -6.50 7.50
N CYS A 283 -11.88 -6.60 6.18
CA CYS A 283 -12.90 -7.12 5.27
C CYS A 283 -12.35 -8.34 4.51
N ALA A 284 -13.13 -8.86 3.55
CA ALA A 284 -12.67 -9.96 2.70
C ALA A 284 -11.36 -9.57 2.00
N GLN A 285 -10.39 -10.50 1.98
CA GLN A 285 -9.03 -10.22 1.54
C GLN A 285 -8.96 -9.88 0.05
N ASP A 286 -9.88 -10.40 -0.76
CA ASP A 286 -10.02 -10.10 -2.19
C ASP A 286 -10.78 -8.79 -2.49
N VAL A 287 -11.26 -8.09 -1.45
CA VAL A 287 -11.93 -6.78 -1.56
C VAL A 287 -11.06 -5.65 -1.02
N VAL A 288 -10.14 -5.95 -0.11
CA VAL A 288 -9.39 -4.94 0.65
C VAL A 288 -8.62 -3.96 -0.22
N GLU A 289 -8.20 -4.39 -1.42
CA GLU A 289 -7.45 -3.63 -2.42
C GLU A 289 -8.34 -2.74 -3.32
N ILE A 290 -9.64 -3.03 -3.42
CA ILE A 290 -10.55 -2.31 -4.32
C ILE A 290 -10.54 -0.80 -4.03
N PRO A 291 -10.65 -0.34 -2.76
CA PRO A 291 -10.59 1.09 -2.46
C PRO A 291 -9.24 1.72 -2.84
N SER A 292 -8.12 1.03 -2.63
CA SER A 292 -6.79 1.55 -2.97
C SER A 292 -6.60 1.70 -4.48
N HIS A 293 -7.02 0.70 -5.27
CA HIS A 293 -7.00 0.79 -6.73
C HIS A 293 -7.97 1.84 -7.29
N LEU A 294 -9.12 2.08 -6.66
CA LEU A 294 -10.00 3.18 -7.03
C LEU A 294 -9.27 4.53 -6.91
N TRP A 295 -8.50 4.73 -5.85
CA TRP A 295 -7.70 5.95 -5.67
C TRP A 295 -6.56 6.07 -6.68
N GLU A 296 -5.90 4.97 -7.03
CA GLU A 296 -4.96 4.95 -8.16
C GLU A 296 -5.63 5.36 -9.48
N HIS A 297 -6.88 4.93 -9.72
CA HIS A 297 -7.62 5.28 -10.93
C HIS A 297 -7.85 6.79 -11.05
N PHE A 298 -8.11 7.51 -9.97
CA PHE A 298 -8.18 8.98 -10.00
C PHE A 298 -6.88 9.62 -10.52
N VAL A 299 -5.71 9.03 -10.23
CA VAL A 299 -4.42 9.53 -10.73
C VAL A 299 -4.22 9.23 -12.23
N THR A 300 -4.99 8.29 -12.79
CA THR A 300 -5.00 8.03 -14.24
C THR A 300 -5.87 9.01 -15.04
N ASP A 301 -6.82 9.71 -14.40
CA ASP A 301 -7.59 10.77 -15.03
C ASP A 301 -6.85 12.12 -14.91
N HIS A 302 -6.58 12.76 -16.06
CA HIS A 302 -5.84 14.02 -16.11
C HIS A 302 -6.52 15.15 -15.32
N ARG A 303 -7.86 15.16 -15.24
CA ARG A 303 -8.63 16.17 -14.50
C ARG A 303 -8.36 16.05 -13.00
N ALA A 304 -8.39 14.84 -12.46
CA ALA A 304 -8.16 14.59 -11.04
C ALA A 304 -6.68 14.76 -10.67
N VAL A 305 -5.74 14.21 -11.46
CA VAL A 305 -4.31 14.41 -11.18
C VAL A 305 -3.89 15.87 -11.30
N SER A 306 -4.55 16.70 -12.13
CA SER A 306 -4.25 18.14 -12.23
C SER A 306 -4.59 18.93 -10.95
N VAL A 307 -5.43 18.38 -10.08
CA VAL A 307 -5.70 18.94 -8.75
C VAL A 307 -4.54 18.62 -7.80
N ILE A 308 -4.01 17.39 -7.88
CA ILE A 308 -2.94 16.85 -7.02
C ILE A 308 -1.55 17.34 -7.44
N ALA A 309 -1.26 17.32 -8.74
CA ALA A 309 0.06 17.54 -9.31
C ALA A 309 0.17 18.96 -9.89
N ARG A 310 0.79 19.86 -9.14
CA ARG A 310 1.00 21.27 -9.50
C ARG A 310 2.45 21.68 -9.30
N HIS A 311 2.99 22.41 -10.27
CA HIS A 311 4.36 22.88 -10.25
C HIS A 311 4.63 23.73 -9.00
N ALA A 312 5.72 23.44 -8.29
CA ALA A 312 6.03 24.13 -7.02
C ALA A 312 6.09 25.66 -7.15
N ALA A 313 6.72 26.18 -8.20
CA ALA A 313 6.84 27.62 -8.45
C ALA A 313 5.62 28.22 -9.18
N SER A 314 5.33 27.79 -10.41
CA SER A 314 4.28 28.38 -11.25
C SER A 314 2.84 28.00 -10.87
N ARG A 315 2.64 26.97 -10.02
CA ARG A 315 1.32 26.39 -9.68
C ARG A 315 0.53 25.81 -10.85
N GLU A 316 1.12 25.75 -12.03
CA GLU A 316 0.54 25.13 -13.23
C GLU A 316 0.36 23.61 -13.02
N PRO A 317 -0.73 23.02 -13.55
CA PRO A 317 -0.97 21.59 -13.43
C PRO A 317 0.02 20.77 -14.25
N LEU A 318 0.18 19.49 -13.90
CA LEU A 318 0.95 18.53 -14.69
C LEU A 318 0.48 18.53 -16.17
N PRO A 319 1.38 18.81 -17.14
CA PRO A 319 1.01 18.84 -18.55
C PRO A 319 0.40 17.52 -19.01
N ARG A 320 -0.71 17.59 -19.77
CA ARG A 320 -1.41 16.39 -20.26
C ARG A 320 -0.51 15.47 -21.07
N ALA A 321 0.34 16.02 -21.92
CA ALA A 321 1.30 15.24 -22.71
C ALA A 321 2.26 14.44 -21.82
N LEU A 322 2.75 15.05 -20.74
CA LEU A 322 3.64 14.38 -19.78
C LEU A 322 2.89 13.29 -19.00
N HIS A 323 1.67 13.57 -18.55
CA HIS A 323 0.81 12.59 -17.88
C HIS A 323 0.52 11.37 -18.76
N SER A 324 0.11 11.58 -20.01
CA SER A 324 -0.11 10.50 -20.97
C SER A 324 1.15 9.66 -21.20
N ALA A 325 2.31 10.31 -21.29
CA ALA A 325 3.59 9.61 -21.48
C ALA A 325 4.00 8.78 -20.25
N LEU A 326 3.74 9.28 -19.03
CA LEU A 326 3.96 8.54 -17.78
C LEU A 326 3.04 7.32 -17.66
N LEU A 327 1.77 7.44 -18.07
CA LEU A 327 0.84 6.31 -18.09
C LEU A 327 1.27 5.24 -19.10
N ALA A 328 1.65 5.65 -20.32
CA ALA A 328 2.14 4.74 -21.35
C ALA A 328 3.43 4.01 -20.93
N SER A 329 4.29 4.67 -20.15
CA SER A 329 5.55 4.10 -19.67
C SER A 329 5.34 3.03 -18.58
N HIS A 330 4.28 3.14 -17.79
CA HIS A 330 3.95 2.18 -16.73
C HIS A 330 3.23 0.94 -17.29
N GLY A 331 2.38 1.10 -18.31
CA GLY A 331 1.54 0.04 -18.88
C GLY A 331 2.03 -0.48 -20.23
N ALA A 332 3.33 -0.72 -20.40
CA ALA A 332 3.87 -1.12 -21.71
C ALA A 332 3.57 -2.60 -22.08
N PHE A 333 3.39 -3.47 -21.08
CA PHE A 333 3.13 -4.92 -21.28
C PHE A 333 2.08 -5.49 -20.29
N PRO A 334 0.92 -4.83 -20.14
CA PRO A 334 -0.06 -5.17 -19.11
C PRO A 334 -0.68 -6.55 -19.33
N ALA A 335 -0.81 -7.01 -20.58
CA ALA A 335 -1.38 -8.31 -20.88
C ALA A 335 -0.42 -9.44 -20.48
N LEU A 336 0.86 -9.28 -20.77
CA LEU A 336 1.91 -10.22 -20.40
C LEU A 336 2.12 -10.27 -18.87
N ASP A 337 2.10 -9.10 -18.21
CA ASP A 337 2.19 -9.01 -16.74
C ASP A 337 0.98 -9.71 -16.09
N LEU A 338 -0.24 -9.48 -16.60
CA LEU A 338 -1.45 -10.13 -16.09
C LEU A 338 -1.44 -11.64 -16.32
N GLN A 339 -0.99 -12.09 -17.50
CA GLN A 339 -0.87 -13.52 -17.81
C GLN A 339 0.04 -14.23 -16.80
N GLN A 340 1.18 -13.62 -16.46
CA GLN A 340 2.12 -14.17 -15.47
C GLN A 340 1.54 -14.18 -14.04
N GLN A 341 0.79 -13.16 -13.66
CA GLN A 341 0.13 -13.12 -12.36
C GLN A 341 -0.89 -14.25 -12.19
N VAL A 342 -1.59 -14.62 -13.27
CA VAL A 342 -2.61 -15.67 -13.28
C VAL A 342 -2.01 -17.07 -13.34
N GLU A 343 -1.00 -17.30 -14.19
CA GLU A 343 -0.39 -18.63 -14.38
C GLU A 343 0.66 -18.97 -13.30
N GLY A 344 1.13 -17.97 -12.55
CA GLY A 344 2.19 -18.10 -11.54
C GLY A 344 3.58 -18.36 -12.15
N GLN A 345 4.64 -18.14 -11.37
CA GLN A 345 6.04 -18.33 -11.82
C GLN A 345 6.38 -19.79 -12.22
N GLY A 346 5.50 -20.77 -11.91
CA GLY A 346 5.61 -22.16 -12.34
C GLY A 346 4.92 -22.47 -13.68
N GLY A 347 4.03 -21.58 -14.13
CA GLY A 347 3.51 -21.52 -15.48
C GLY A 347 4.34 -20.53 -16.28
N ALA A 348 5.64 -20.80 -16.46
CA ALA A 348 6.22 -20.38 -17.72
C ALA A 348 5.25 -20.95 -18.77
N PRO A 349 4.68 -20.13 -19.68
CA PRO A 349 3.89 -20.72 -20.72
C PRO A 349 4.83 -21.75 -21.33
N CYS A 350 4.34 -22.96 -21.57
CA CYS A 350 5.00 -23.85 -22.50
C CYS A 350 4.98 -23.13 -23.85
N LEU A 351 5.86 -22.14 -24.00
CA LEU A 351 6.22 -21.43 -25.21
C LEU A 351 7.13 -22.39 -25.96
N GLY A 352 6.56 -23.54 -26.31
CA GLY A 352 7.12 -24.49 -27.26
C GLY A 352 7.05 -23.93 -28.66
#